data_AF-A0A966DWM5-F1
#
_entry.id   AF-A0A966DWM5-F1
#
_cell.length_a   1.000
_cell.length_b   1.000
_cell.length_c   1.000
_cell.angle_alpha   90.00
_cell.angle_beta   90.00
_cell.angle_gamma   90.00
#
_symmetry.space_group_name_H-M   'P 1'
#
loop_
_entity.id
_entity.type
_entity.pdbx_description
1 polymer ?
#
loop_
_entity_poly.entity_id
_entity_poly.type
_entity_poly.pdbx_seq_one_letter_code
_entity_poly.pdbx_strand_id
1 'polypeptide(L)'
;QAHIAEEVLVDQSRLKPNDPGLWYLLAEVQGLSGNIVGLHQSRAEYFILNGNLDQAEKQLNYALKLTRGDYLNSAKITQRLRDIAEMREQMENM
;
A
#
# COMPACT_ATOMS: atom_id res chain seq x y z
N GLN A 1 -2.00 15.87 -15.47
CA GLN A 1 -3.32 15.27 -15.18
C GLN A 1 -3.21 14.12 -14.17
N ALA A 2 -2.35 13.11 -14.38
CA ALA A 2 -2.21 11.99 -13.44
C ALA A 2 -1.86 12.38 -11.99
N HIS A 3 -1.01 13.39 -11.78
CA HIS A 3 -0.67 13.88 -10.43
C HIS A 3 -1.86 14.49 -9.67
N ILE A 4 -2.78 15.18 -10.36
CA ILE A 4 -4.00 15.75 -9.74
C ILE A 4 -4.94 14.60 -9.36
N ALA A 5 -5.08 13.60 -10.24
CA ALA A 5 -5.88 12.42 -9.96
C ALA A 5 -5.33 11.62 -8.76
N GLU A 6 -4.00 11.52 -8.64
CA GLU A 6 -3.34 10.86 -7.51
C GLU A 6 -3.69 11.52 -6.18
N GLU A 7 -3.57 12.85 -6.07
CA GLU A 7 -3.85 13.58 -4.83
C GLU A 7 -5.31 13.38 -4.38
N VAL A 8 -6.25 13.49 -5.31
CA VAL A 8 -7.68 13.23 -5.03
C VAL A 8 -7.89 11.80 -4.53
N LEU A 9 -7.26 10.81 -5.17
CA LEU A 9 -7.42 9.41 -4.80
C LEU A 9 -6.76 9.07 -3.45
N VAL A 10 -5.66 9.74 -3.08
CA VAL A 10 -5.04 9.63 -1.75
C VAL A 10 -5.99 10.13 -0.67
N ASP A 11 -6.67 11.26 -0.89
CA ASP A 11 -7.63 11.77 0.10
C ASP A 11 -8.87 10.87 0.19
N GLN A 12 -9.35 10.36 -0.94
CA GLN A 12 -10.46 9.40 -0.93
C GLN A 12 -10.08 8.11 -0.20
N SER A 13 -8.87 7.57 -0.37
CA SER A 13 -8.46 6.32 0.27
C SER A 13 -8.39 6.45 1.80
N ARG A 14 -8.12 7.65 2.32
CA ARG A 14 -8.21 7.95 3.76
C ARG A 14 -9.65 7.99 4.26
N LEU A 15 -10.59 8.46 3.44
CA LEU A 15 -12.02 8.51 3.79
C LEU A 15 -12.69 7.14 3.67
N LYS A 16 -12.23 6.29 2.74
CA LYS A 16 -12.77 4.97 2.45
C LYS A 16 -11.66 3.90 2.48
N PRO A 17 -11.00 3.69 3.62
CA PRO A 17 -9.85 2.78 3.70
C PRO A 17 -10.22 1.32 3.46
N ASN A 18 -11.49 0.95 3.57
CA ASN A 18 -11.99 -0.42 3.38
C ASN A 18 -12.51 -0.69 1.96
N ASP A 19 -12.30 0.23 1.01
CA ASP A 19 -12.69 0.05 -0.40
C ASP A 19 -11.49 -0.46 -1.21
N PRO A 20 -11.43 -1.77 -1.53
CA PRO A 20 -10.32 -2.32 -2.32
C PRO A 20 -10.28 -1.76 -3.74
N GLY A 21 -11.43 -1.42 -4.34
CA GLY A 21 -11.47 -0.85 -5.69
C GLY A 21 -10.77 0.51 -5.76
N LEU A 22 -10.88 1.30 -4.69
CA LEU A 22 -10.21 2.57 -4.56
C LEU A 22 -8.69 2.43 -4.45
N TRP A 23 -8.19 1.47 -3.66
CA TRP A 23 -6.76 1.19 -3.56
C TRP A 23 -6.17 0.69 -4.87
N TYR A 24 -6.91 -0.15 -5.60
CA TYR A 24 -6.50 -0.60 -6.92
C TYR A 24 -6.38 0.56 -7.92
N LEU A 25 -7.40 1.44 -7.97
CA LEU A 25 -7.37 2.61 -8.84
C LEU A 25 -6.22 3.57 -8.49
N LEU A 26 -6.01 3.83 -7.20
CA LEU A 26 -4.90 4.67 -6.74
C LEU A 26 -3.55 4.09 -7.17
N ALA A 27 -3.36 2.77 -7.05
CA ALA A 27 -2.13 2.13 -7.50
C ALA A 27 -1.88 2.31 -9.01
N GLU A 28 -2.90 2.16 -9.85
CA GLU A 28 -2.76 2.33 -11.29
C GLU A 28 -2.40 3.78 -11.65
N VAL A 29 -3.03 4.76 -11.02
CA VAL A 29 -2.72 6.19 -11.23
C VAL A 29 -1.29 6.51 -10.77
N GLN A 30 -0.85 5.97 -9.63
CA GLN A 30 0.52 6.13 -9.12
C GLN A 30 1.56 5.51 -10.05
N GLY A 31 1.24 4.38 -10.69
CA GLY A 31 2.09 3.78 -11.72
C GLY A 31 2.23 4.70 -12.94
N LEU A 32 1.12 5.25 -13.41
CA LEU A 32 1.08 6.17 -14.54
C LEU A 32 1.76 7.53 -14.24
N SER A 33 1.75 7.99 -12.98
CA SER A 33 2.44 9.22 -12.57
C SER A 33 3.93 9.03 -12.26
N GLY A 34 4.40 7.78 -12.19
CA GLY A 34 5.78 7.45 -11.82
C GLY A 34 6.04 7.39 -10.31
N ASN A 35 5.00 7.51 -9.46
CA ASN A 35 5.11 7.26 -8.02
C ASN A 35 5.13 5.74 -7.73
N ILE A 36 6.25 5.09 -8.02
CA ILE A 36 6.38 3.64 -7.91
C ILE A 36 6.33 3.15 -6.46
N VAL A 37 6.85 3.93 -5.51
CA VAL A 37 6.74 3.63 -4.07
C VAL A 37 5.26 3.62 -3.66
N GLY A 38 4.52 4.68 -4.01
CA GLY A 38 3.08 4.79 -3.76
C GLY A 38 2.30 3.65 -4.39
N LEU A 39 2.58 3.30 -5.66
CA LEU A 39 1.93 2.19 -6.35
C LEU A 39 2.03 0.88 -5.55
N HIS A 40 3.22 0.56 -5.03
CA HIS A 40 3.42 -0.66 -4.26
C HIS A 40 2.69 -0.60 -2.91
N GLN A 41 2.69 0.56 -2.23
CA GLN A 41 1.93 0.74 -0.99
C GLN A 41 0.43 0.55 -1.22
N SER A 42 -0.14 1.16 -2.25
CA SER A 42 -1.57 1.05 -2.58
C SER A 42 -1.96 -0.38 -2.98
N ARG A 43 -1.10 -1.09 -3.72
CA ARG A 43 -1.33 -2.52 -4.01
C ARG A 43 -1.29 -3.37 -2.75
N ALA A 44 -0.45 -3.03 -1.77
CA ALA A 44 -0.44 -3.75 -0.50
C ALA A 44 -1.77 -3.63 0.22
N GLU A 45 -2.35 -2.43 0.31
CA GLU A 45 -3.66 -2.22 0.94
C GLU A 45 -4.79 -2.96 0.21
N TYR A 46 -4.78 -2.97 -1.14
CA TYR A 46 -5.69 -3.79 -1.92
C TYR A 46 -5.60 -5.28 -1.54
N PHE A 47 -4.38 -5.83 -1.45
CA PHE A 47 -4.20 -7.23 -1.10
C PHE A 47 -4.57 -7.54 0.35
N ILE A 48 -4.33 -6.61 1.29
CA ILE A 48 -4.75 -6.75 2.70
C ILE A 48 -6.27 -6.88 2.78
N LEU A 49 -7.02 -5.99 2.14
CA LEU A 49 -8.48 -6.02 2.16
C LEU A 49 -9.08 -7.26 1.49
N ASN A 50 -8.33 -7.88 0.57
CA ASN A 50 -8.72 -9.12 -0.10
C ASN A 50 -8.18 -10.39 0.61
N GLY A 51 -7.57 -10.25 1.79
CA GLY A 51 -7.05 -11.37 2.60
C GLY A 51 -5.77 -12.02 2.06
N ASN A 52 -5.11 -11.41 1.07
CA ASN A 52 -3.89 -11.95 0.47
C ASN A 52 -2.63 -11.30 1.08
N LEU A 53 -2.34 -11.66 2.33
CA LEU A 53 -1.24 -11.06 3.10
C LEU A 53 0.15 -11.33 2.48
N ASP A 54 0.33 -12.46 1.79
CA ASP A 54 1.57 -12.78 1.05
C ASP A 54 1.87 -11.77 -0.05
N GLN A 55 0.86 -11.43 -0.86
CA GLN A 55 1.04 -10.42 -1.91
C GLN A 55 1.22 -9.03 -1.31
N ALA A 56 0.50 -8.70 -0.23
CA ALA A 56 0.67 -7.41 0.43
C ALA A 56 2.10 -7.20 0.94
N GLU A 57 2.65 -8.19 1.64
CA GLU A 57 4.02 -8.18 2.13
C GLU A 57 5.05 -8.03 0.99
N LYS A 58 4.84 -8.76 -0.11
CA LYS A 58 5.70 -8.69 -1.29
C LYS A 58 5.72 -7.28 -1.90
N GLN A 59 4.57 -6.62 -2.00
CA GLN A 59 4.48 -5.24 -2.50
C GLN A 59 5.22 -4.26 -1.58
N LEU A 60 5.02 -4.35 -0.27
CA LEU A 60 5.72 -3.48 0.69
C LEU A 60 7.23 -3.68 0.67
N ASN A 61 7.71 -4.92 0.49
CA ASN A 61 9.13 -5.19 0.32
C ASN A 61 9.71 -4.58 -0.98
N TYR A 62 8.92 -4.49 -2.05
CA TYR A 62 9.33 -3.74 -3.25
C TYR A 62 9.39 -2.24 -2.98
N ALA A 63 8.38 -1.68 -2.32
CA ALA A 63 8.38 -0.27 -1.93
C ALA A 63 9.61 0.08 -1.07
N LEU A 64 9.92 -0.74 -0.06
CA LEU A 64 11.04 -0.52 0.86
C LEU A 64 12.41 -0.48 0.15
N LYS A 65 12.60 -1.28 -0.90
CA LYS A 65 13.85 -1.27 -1.69
C LYS A 65 14.07 0.04 -2.43
N LEU A 66 12.99 0.77 -2.73
CA LEU A 66 12.99 2.01 -3.49
C LEU A 66 13.09 3.26 -2.61
N THR A 67 12.87 3.17 -1.29
CA THR A 67 12.91 4.31 -0.36
C THR A 67 14.31 4.65 0.18
N ARG A 68 15.37 4.39 -0.61
CA ARG A 68 16.75 4.68 -0.18
C ARG A 68 16.93 6.17 0.11
N GLY A 69 17.30 6.51 1.35
CA GLY A 69 17.45 7.90 1.82
C GLY A 69 16.14 8.57 2.25
N ASP A 70 15.00 7.92 2.05
CA ASP A 70 13.70 8.36 2.55
C ASP A 70 13.32 7.58 3.82
N TYR A 71 13.85 8.07 4.94
CA TYR A 71 13.68 7.42 6.24
C TYR A 71 12.22 7.40 6.70
N LEU A 72 11.43 8.42 6.36
CA LEU A 72 10.04 8.51 6.79
C LEU A 72 9.19 7.45 6.08
N ASN A 73 9.30 7.34 4.75
CA ASN A 73 8.57 6.31 4.01
C ASN A 73 9.07 4.91 4.36
N SER A 74 10.38 4.73 4.56
CA SER A 74 10.93 3.46 5.04
C SER A 74 10.30 3.04 6.37
N ALA A 75 10.24 3.95 7.35
CA ALA A 75 9.64 3.67 8.66
C ALA A 75 8.15 3.29 8.58
N LYS A 76 7.38 4.01 7.75
CA LYS A 76 5.95 3.70 7.51
C LYS A 76 5.77 2.31 6.89
N ILE A 77 6.56 1.98 5.87
CA ILE A 77 6.49 0.67 5.20
C ILE A 77 6.88 -0.45 6.17
N THR A 78 7.95 -0.26 6.95
CA THR A 78 8.37 -1.24 7.96
C THR A 78 7.31 -1.43 9.04
N GLN A 79 6.62 -0.37 9.47
CA GLN A 79 5.50 -0.53 10.39
C GLN A 79 4.37 -1.35 9.76
N ARG A 80 3.99 -1.05 8.51
CA ARG A 80 2.92 -1.80 7.84
C ARG A 80 3.25 -3.28 7.62
N LEU A 81 4.53 -3.60 7.39
CA LEU A 81 5.02 -4.98 7.36
C LEU A 81 4.84 -5.70 8.71
N ARG A 82 5.06 -5.00 9.84
CA ARG A 82 4.75 -5.54 11.17
C ARG A 82 3.26 -5.80 11.35
N ASP A 83 2.42 -4.84 10.94
CA ASP A 83 0.96 -5.02 11.01
C ASP A 83 0.52 -6.27 10.22
N ILE A 84 1.14 -6.54 9.05
CA ILE A 84 0.85 -7.76 8.27
C ILE A 84 1.24 -9.02 9.05
N ALA A 85 2.39 -9.03 9.72
CA ALA A 85 2.79 -10.17 10.55
C ALA A 85 1.79 -10.42 11.69
N GLU A 86 1.35 -9.36 12.38
CA GLU A 86 0.33 -9.44 13.44
C GLU A 86 -1.01 -9.96 12.89
N MET A 87 -1.44 -9.49 11.71
CA MET A 87 -2.66 -9.99 11.05
C MET A 87 -2.57 -11.49 10.74
N ARG A 88 -1.41 -12.00 10.31
CA ARG A 88 -1.21 -13.45 10.06
C ARG A 88 -1.34 -14.25 11.35
N GLU A 89 -0.66 -13.82 12.42
CA GLU A 89 -0.75 -14.49 13.72
C GLU A 89 -2.19 -14.53 14.22
N GLN A 90 -2.95 -13.45 14.05
CA GLN A 90 -4.36 -13.42 14.41
C GLN A 90 -5.17 -14.44 13.60
N MET A 91 -4.95 -14.54 12.28
CA MET A 91 -5.65 -15.50 11.41
C MET A 91 -5.32 -16.96 11.73
N GLU A 92 -4.09 -17.27 12.12
CA GLU A 92 -3.68 -18.64 12.50
C GLU A 92 -4.27 -19.09 13.84
N ASN A 93 -4.63 -18.14 14.71
CA ASN A 93 -5.22 -18.39 16.03
C ASN A 93 -6.76 -18.36 16.05
N MET A 94 -7.42 -18.24 14.88
CA MET A 94 -8.88 -18.34 14.72
C MET A 94 -9.34 -19.78 14.50
#